data_AF-A0A547PEG1-F1
#
_entry.id   AF-A0A547PEG1-F1
#
_cell.length_a   1.000
_cell.length_b   1.000
_cell.length_c   1.000
_cell.angle_alpha   90.00
_cell.angle_beta   90.00
_cell.angle_gamma   90.00
#
_symmetry.space_group_name_H-M   'P 1'
#
loop_
_entity.id
_entity.type
_entity.pdbx_description
1 polymer ?
#
loop_
_entity_poly.entity_id
_entity_poly.type
_entity_poly.pdbx_seq_one_letter_code
_entity_poly.pdbx_strand_id
1 'polypeptide(L)'
;MHTADPHSSGLKPLLVRNRILLWSAAAILLIAPLVAMQFTREVNWTGGDFLVFAGMLIALCGGMEMIARHITRRAVRNAAMIAALATFVFVWAVLATG
;
A
#
# COMPACT_ATOMS: atom_id res chain seq x y z
N MET A 1 42.23 -7.50 23.56
CA MET A 1 42.38 -6.77 22.29
C MET A 1 41.01 -6.76 21.62
N HIS A 2 40.39 -5.57 21.60
CA HIS A 2 38.97 -5.32 21.37
C HIS A 2 38.83 -4.55 20.06
N THR A 3 38.09 -5.11 19.10
CA THR A 3 37.40 -4.34 18.05
C THR A 3 36.14 -5.11 17.68
N ALA A 4 35.12 -5.03 18.52
CA ALA A 4 33.75 -5.20 18.04
C ALA A 4 33.44 -3.95 17.20
N ASP A 5 33.22 -4.11 15.91
CA ASP A 5 32.82 -3.02 15.02
C ASP A 5 31.43 -2.49 15.42
N PRO A 6 31.28 -1.22 15.84
CA PRO A 6 29.98 -0.66 16.20
C PRO A 6 29.19 -0.12 14.99
N HIS A 7 29.62 -0.43 13.76
CA HIS A 7 28.99 0.04 12.52
C HIS A 7 28.34 -1.07 11.70
N SER A 8 27.79 -2.10 12.34
CA SER A 8 26.63 -2.79 11.78
C SER A 8 25.41 -1.87 11.93
N SER A 9 25.41 -0.75 11.20
CA SER A 9 24.20 0.05 11.00
C SER A 9 23.26 -0.81 10.16
N GLY A 10 22.60 -1.76 10.82
CA GLY A 10 21.51 -2.53 10.27
C GLY A 10 20.59 -1.52 9.60
N LEU A 11 20.40 -1.68 8.30
CA LEU A 11 19.58 -0.81 7.47
C LEU A 11 18.14 -0.82 8.02
N LYS A 12 17.94 0.10 8.98
CA LYS A 12 16.74 0.69 9.55
C LYS A 12 15.55 -0.29 9.61
N PRO A 13 15.27 -0.96 10.76
CA PRO A 13 14.01 -1.67 10.97
C PRO A 13 12.76 -0.83 10.64
N LEU A 14 12.89 0.49 10.58
CA LEU A 14 11.87 1.43 10.06
C LEU A 14 11.42 1.14 8.62
N LEU A 15 12.28 0.62 7.73
CA LEU A 15 11.92 0.33 6.33
C LEU A 15 11.13 -0.98 6.19
N VAL A 16 11.51 -2.02 6.95
CA VAL A 16 10.79 -3.31 6.97
C VAL A 16 9.48 -3.18 7.76
N ARG A 17 9.50 -2.46 8.88
CA ARG A 17 8.30 -2.17 9.67
C ARG A 17 7.26 -1.41 8.86
N ASN A 18 7.67 -0.43 8.04
CA ASN A 18 6.73 0.31 7.19
C ASN A 18 6.12 -0.55 6.09
N ARG A 19 6.86 -1.53 5.54
CA ARG A 19 6.32 -2.50 4.57
C ARG A 19 5.25 -3.37 5.19
N ILE A 20 5.56 -3.98 6.35
CA ILE A 20 4.59 -4.83 7.05
C ILE A 20 3.32 -4.03 7.37
N LEU A 21 3.47 -2.79 7.85
CA LEU A 21 2.33 -1.91 8.13
C LEU A 21 1.50 -1.62 6.87
N LEU A 22 2.16 -1.31 5.75
CA LEU A 22 1.51 -1.00 4.47
C LEU A 22 0.72 -2.20 3.95
N TRP A 23 1.33 -3.39 3.95
CA TRP A 23 0.69 -4.63 3.51
C TRP A 23 -0.41 -5.09 4.48
N SER A 24 -0.25 -4.89 5.79
CA SER A 24 -1.32 -5.16 6.75
C SER A 24 -2.50 -4.20 6.59
N ALA A 25 -2.25 -2.92 6.34
CA ALA A 25 -3.30 -1.95 6.07
C ALA A 25 -4.04 -2.30 4.77
N ALA A 26 -3.31 -2.74 3.75
CA ALA A 26 -3.89 -3.22 2.49
C ALA A 26 -4.80 -4.43 2.69
N ALA A 27 -4.36 -5.41 3.49
CA ALA A 27 -5.16 -6.60 3.83
C ALA A 27 -6.43 -6.22 4.62
N ILE A 28 -6.31 -5.32 5.60
CA ILE A 28 -7.47 -4.82 6.37
C ILE A 28 -8.46 -4.10 5.43
N LEU A 29 -7.97 -3.29 4.51
CA LEU A 29 -8.82 -2.56 3.56
C LEU A 29 -9.56 -3.51 2.61
N LEU A 30 -8.94 -4.62 2.22
CA LEU A 30 -9.57 -5.67 1.42
C LEU A 30 -10.61 -6.47 2.22
N ILE A 31 -10.38 -6.70 3.52
CA ILE A 31 -11.31 -7.42 4.41
C ILE A 31 -12.50 -6.52 4.80
N ALA A 32 -12.34 -5.20 4.82
CA ALA A 32 -13.41 -4.26 5.18
C ALA A 32 -14.74 -4.49 4.41
N PRO A 33 -14.76 -4.59 3.07
CA PRO A 33 -16.00 -4.89 2.33
C PRO A 33 -16.54 -6.30 2.63
N LEU A 34 -15.69 -7.29 2.87
CA LEU A 34 -16.12 -8.65 3.25
C LEU A 34 -16.87 -8.66 4.57
N VAL A 35 -16.39 -7.86 5.54
CA VAL A 35 -17.04 -7.66 6.83
C VAL A 35 -18.31 -6.83 6.66
N ALA A 36 -18.29 -5.76 5.86
CA ALA A 36 -19.45 -4.91 5.60
C ALA A 36 -20.63 -5.69 4.98
N MET A 37 -20.37 -6.61 4.06
CA MET A 37 -21.38 -7.52 3.48
C MET A 37 -22.10 -8.38 4.50
N GLN A 38 -21.45 -8.69 5.65
CA GLN A 38 -22.10 -9.45 6.71
C GLN A 38 -23.13 -8.61 7.48
N PHE A 39 -22.99 -7.28 7.46
CA PHE A 39 -23.86 -6.36 8.19
C PHE A 39 -24.91 -5.69 7.31
N THR A 40 -24.64 -5.50 6.02
CA THR A 40 -25.54 -4.79 5.10
C THR A 40 -25.59 -5.44 3.72
N ARG A 41 -26.78 -5.41 3.10
CA ARG A 41 -26.98 -5.78 1.69
C ARG A 41 -26.62 -4.66 0.71
N GLU A 42 -26.33 -3.46 1.21
CA GLU A 42 -25.96 -2.30 0.37
C GLU A 42 -24.56 -2.46 -0.24
N VAL A 43 -23.68 -3.19 0.43
CA VAL A 43 -22.35 -3.54 -0.10
C VAL A 43 -22.42 -4.93 -0.70
N ASN A 44 -22.55 -5.02 -2.03
CA ASN A 44 -22.65 -6.29 -2.75
C ASN A 44 -21.55 -6.45 -3.80
N TRP A 45 -20.30 -6.51 -3.34
CA TRP A 45 -19.16 -6.83 -4.19
C TRP A 45 -19.21 -8.31 -4.64
N THR A 46 -18.91 -8.53 -5.92
CA THR A 46 -18.70 -9.86 -6.47
C THR A 46 -17.24 -10.29 -6.27
N GLY A 47 -16.93 -11.56 -6.55
CA GLY A 47 -15.53 -12.02 -6.56
C GLY A 47 -14.63 -11.24 -7.53
N GLY A 48 -15.20 -10.70 -8.61
CA GLY A 48 -14.47 -9.85 -9.56
C GLY A 48 -14.04 -8.52 -8.94
N ASP A 49 -14.91 -7.88 -8.17
CA ASP A 49 -14.62 -6.62 -7.48
C ASP A 49 -13.48 -6.79 -6.47
N PHE A 50 -13.49 -7.90 -5.71
CA PHE A 50 -12.37 -8.23 -4.82
C PHE A 50 -11.06 -8.39 -5.58
N LEU A 51 -11.07 -9.05 -6.74
CA LEU A 51 -9.86 -9.26 -7.54
C LEU A 51 -9.32 -7.93 -8.09
N VAL A 52 -10.19 -7.07 -8.62
CA VAL A 52 -9.83 -5.75 -9.13
C VAL A 52 -9.27 -4.89 -7.99
N PHE A 53 -9.97 -4.83 -6.86
CA PHE A 53 -9.54 -4.04 -5.71
C PHE A 53 -8.22 -4.54 -5.12
N ALA A 54 -8.04 -5.86 -5.00
CA ALA A 54 -6.78 -6.47 -4.59
C ALA A 54 -5.63 -6.11 -5.56
N GLY A 55 -5.89 -6.19 -6.87
CA GLY A 55 -4.92 -5.80 -7.90
C GLY A 55 -4.51 -4.32 -7.79
N MET A 56 -5.46 -3.42 -7.55
CA MET A 56 -5.19 -2.00 -7.34
C MET A 56 -4.36 -1.74 -6.08
N LEU A 57 -4.65 -2.44 -4.98
CA LEU A 57 -3.90 -2.37 -3.73
C LEU A 57 -2.46 -2.87 -3.90
N ILE A 58 -2.26 -3.98 -4.62
CA ILE A 58 -0.93 -4.50 -4.95
C ILE A 58 -0.15 -3.50 -5.82
N ALA A 59 -0.78 -2.94 -6.85
CA ALA A 59 -0.16 -1.96 -7.73
C ALA A 59 0.26 -0.70 -6.97
N LEU A 60 -0.61 -0.19 -6.08
CA LEU A 60 -0.31 0.97 -5.24
C LEU A 60 0.83 0.67 -4.26
N CYS A 61 0.75 -0.43 -3.52
CA CYS A 61 1.77 -0.82 -2.53
C CYS A 61 3.13 -1.08 -3.21
N GLY A 62 3.13 -1.84 -4.31
CA GLY A 62 4.32 -2.09 -5.12
C GLY A 62 4.92 -0.80 -5.67
N GLY A 63 4.09 0.11 -6.19
CA GLY A 63 4.51 1.43 -6.68
C GLY A 63 5.14 2.29 -5.59
N MET A 64 4.52 2.38 -4.41
CA MET A 64 5.08 3.11 -3.27
C MET A 64 6.44 2.54 -2.84
N GLU A 65 6.58 1.21 -2.82
CA GLU A 65 7.85 0.56 -2.52
C GLU A 65 8.92 0.82 -3.59
N MET A 66 8.52 0.86 -4.86
CA MET A 66 9.41 1.17 -6.00
C MET A 66 9.93 2.61 -5.88
N ILE A 67 9.04 3.56 -5.60
CA ILE A 67 9.32 4.98 -5.36
C ILE A 67 10.27 5.14 -4.16
N ALA A 68 9.99 4.43 -3.06
CA ALA A 68 10.82 4.50 -1.86
C ALA A 68 12.24 3.95 -2.07
N ARG A 69 12.42 2.98 -2.98
CA ARG A 69 13.71 2.38 -3.31
C ARG A 69 14.52 3.22 -4.31
N HIS A 70 13.88 3.79 -5.32
CA HIS A 70 14.57 4.44 -6.44
C HIS A 70 14.67 5.96 -6.31
N ILE A 71 13.79 6.61 -5.54
CA ILE A 71 13.77 8.07 -5.42
C ILE A 71 14.40 8.52 -4.11
N THR A 72 15.63 9.04 -4.20
CA THR A 72 16.41 9.59 -3.08
C THR A 72 15.98 11.01 -2.70
N ARG A 73 15.54 11.84 -3.66
CA ARG A 73 15.09 13.22 -3.41
C ARG A 73 13.71 13.21 -2.73
N ARG A 74 13.65 13.68 -1.47
CA ARG A 74 12.41 13.68 -0.65
C ARG A 74 11.24 14.41 -1.32
N ALA A 75 11.47 15.56 -1.94
CA ALA A 75 10.42 16.32 -2.63
C ALA A 75 9.80 15.53 -3.79
N VAL A 76 10.64 14.95 -4.64
CA VAL A 76 10.21 14.12 -5.79
C VAL A 76 9.53 12.85 -5.31
N ARG A 77 10.06 12.22 -4.26
CA ARG A 77 9.48 11.02 -3.66
C ARG A 77 8.06 11.28 -3.14
N ASN A 78 7.86 12.38 -2.42
CA ASN A 78 6.55 12.74 -1.89
C ASN A 78 5.56 13.08 -3.02
N ALA A 79 5.98 13.83 -4.03
CA ALA A 79 5.15 14.10 -5.20
C ALA A 79 4.73 12.82 -5.92
N ALA A 80 5.65 11.87 -6.10
CA ALA A 80 5.36 10.58 -6.73
C ALA A 80 4.40 9.72 -5.87
N MET A 81 4.56 9.70 -4.54
CA MET A 81 3.61 8.99 -3.66
C MET A 81 2.21 9.61 -3.71
N ILE A 82 2.10 10.94 -3.72
CA ILE A 82 0.82 11.65 -3.84
C ILE A 82 0.19 11.36 -5.20
N ALA A 83 0.97 11.39 -6.28
CA ALA A 83 0.48 11.07 -7.61
C ALA A 83 -0.04 9.62 -7.69
N ALA A 84 0.71 8.65 -7.15
CA ALA A 84 0.27 7.26 -7.11
C ALA A 84 -1.04 7.08 -6.31
N LEU A 85 -1.16 7.76 -5.17
CA LEU A 85 -2.40 7.73 -4.38
C LEU A 85 -3.57 8.39 -5.12
N ALA A 86 -3.32 9.52 -5.79
CA ALA A 86 -4.33 10.20 -6.60
C ALA A 86 -4.80 9.33 -7.76
N THR A 87 -3.88 8.65 -8.47
CA THR A 87 -4.23 7.68 -9.52
C THR A 87 -5.05 6.54 -8.96
N PHE A 88 -4.68 5.99 -7.79
CA PHE A 88 -5.45 4.94 -7.15
C PHE A 88 -6.90 5.37 -6.85
N VAL A 89 -7.07 6.54 -6.20
CA VAL A 89 -8.40 7.08 -5.89
C VAL A 89 -9.20 7.38 -7.16
N PHE A 90 -8.54 7.92 -8.18
CA PHE A 90 -9.18 8.22 -9.46
C PHE A 90 -9.69 6.95 -10.16
N VAL A 91 -8.84 5.93 -10.28
CA VAL A 91 -9.23 4.64 -10.86
C VAL A 91 -10.37 4.02 -10.06
N TRP A 92 -10.31 4.11 -8.73
CA TRP A 92 -11.35 3.55 -7.86
C TRP A 92 -12.68 4.28 -8.05
N ALA A 93 -12.67 5.61 -8.13
CA ALA A 93 -13.86 6.40 -8.36
C ALA A 93 -14.52 6.06 -9.70
N VAL A 94 -13.73 5.91 -10.77
CA VAL A 94 -14.24 5.53 -12.10
C VAL A 94 -14.88 4.13 -12.07
N LEU A 95 -14.23 3.17 -11.42
CA LEU A 95 -14.76 1.81 -11.27
C LEU A 95 -16.02 1.76 -10.40
N ALA A 96 -16.10 2.59 -9.35
CA ALA A 96 -17.26 2.64 -8.48
C ALA A 96 -18.50 3.26 -9.15
N THR A 97 -18.31 4.05 -10.20
CA THR A 97 -19.42 4.64 -10.98
C THR A 97 -19.87 3.79 -12.17
N GLY A 98 -19.10 2.74 -12.52
CA GLY A 98 -19.34 1.87 -13.67
C GLY A 98 -20.28 0.73 -13.39
#